data_AF-A0A7C3Y875-F1
#
_entry.id   AF-A0A7C3Y875-F1
#
_cell.length_a   1.000
_cell.length_b   1.000
_cell.length_c   1.000
_cell.angle_alpha   90.00
_cell.angle_beta   90.00
_cell.angle_gamma   90.00
#
_symmetry.space_group_name_H-M   'P 1'
#
loop_
_entity.id
_entity.type
_entity.pdbx_description
1 polymer ?
#
loop_
_entity_poly.entity_id
_entity_poly.type
_entity_poly.pdbx_seq_one_letter_code
_entity_poly.pdbx_strand_id
1 'polypeptide(L)'
;MSVENVETFYPLSPMQQGMMFHSLLAPESGVYIEQLSCRLRGDLDVSAFCRAWQRAIDRHPILRTAFVGEALKEPVQVVHRHVELPIEQQDWRHLSEQDQQAHLEALLASEQRRGFALSKPPLLRLGLMRVADDSYIFVWTYHHILLDGWSVPMLLQEVFAC
;
A
#
# COMPACT_ATOMS: atom_id res chain seq x y z
N MET A 1 12.94 14.26 -7.20
CA MET A 1 13.59 13.00 -6.81
C MET A 1 15.06 13.26 -6.64
N SER A 2 15.70 12.79 -5.56
CA SER A 2 17.16 12.75 -5.52
C SER A 2 17.64 11.60 -6.41
N VAL A 3 18.54 11.89 -7.35
CA VAL A 3 19.13 10.88 -8.24
C VAL A 3 19.85 9.79 -7.44
N GLU A 4 20.33 10.12 -6.25
CA GLU A 4 21.07 9.20 -5.36
C GLU A 4 20.21 8.04 -4.84
N ASN A 5 18.89 8.24 -4.71
CA ASN A 5 17.97 7.19 -4.26
C ASN A 5 17.41 6.35 -5.42
N VAL A 6 17.87 6.54 -6.66
CA VAL A 6 17.45 5.70 -7.80
C VAL A 6 18.33 4.45 -7.86
N GLU A 7 17.69 3.28 -7.90
CA GLU A 7 18.35 1.99 -8.12
C GLU A 7 18.48 1.69 -9.62
N THR A 8 17.36 1.78 -10.34
CA THR A 8 17.25 1.50 -11.77
C THR A 8 15.94 2.09 -12.32
N PHE A 9 15.78 2.11 -13.64
CA PHE A 9 14.52 2.47 -14.30
C PHE A 9 14.35 1.68 -15.61
N TYR A 10 13.10 1.44 -15.99
CA TYR A 10 12.76 0.70 -17.21
C TYR A 10 11.36 1.08 -17.71
N PRO A 11 10.99 0.72 -18.96
CA PRO A 11 9.66 1.00 -19.49
C PRO A 11 8.55 0.29 -18.69
N LEU A 12 7.34 0.86 -18.72
CA LEU A 12 6.14 0.21 -18.19
C LEU A 12 5.70 -0.94 -19.10
N SER A 13 5.13 -2.00 -18.51
CA SER A 13 4.39 -2.99 -19.30
C SER A 13 3.14 -2.35 -19.94
N PRO A 14 2.59 -2.91 -21.03
CA PRO A 14 1.38 -2.37 -21.66
C PRO A 14 0.21 -2.21 -20.68
N MET A 15 0.04 -3.15 -19.74
CA MET A 15 -1.00 -3.06 -18.71
C MET A 15 -0.74 -1.90 -17.74
N GLN A 16 0.51 -1.73 -17.29
CA GLN A 16 0.89 -0.61 -16.43
C GLN A 16 0.69 0.74 -17.14
N GLN A 17 0.99 0.83 -18.44
CA GLN A 17 0.74 2.05 -19.22
C GLN A 17 -0.76 2.39 -19.27
N GLY A 18 -1.61 1.40 -19.52
CA GLY A 18 -3.07 1.57 -19.52
C GLY A 18 -3.60 2.01 -18.15
N MET A 19 -3.14 1.37 -17.07
CA MET A 19 -3.51 1.76 -15.70
C MET A 19 -3.04 3.18 -15.37
N MET A 20 -1.79 3.52 -15.67
CA MET A 20 -1.25 4.86 -15.45
C MET A 20 -2.07 5.91 -16.19
N PHE A 21 -2.35 5.71 -17.48
CA PHE A 21 -3.16 6.63 -18.26
C PHE A 21 -4.56 6.84 -17.66
N HIS A 22 -5.24 5.76 -17.28
CA HIS A 22 -6.59 5.85 -16.72
C HIS A 22 -6.60 6.48 -15.31
N SER A 23 -5.61 6.17 -14.46
CA SER A 23 -5.43 6.85 -13.15
C SER A 23 -5.21 8.36 -13.30
N LEU A 24 -4.56 8.82 -14.37
CA LEU A 24 -4.33 10.24 -14.63
C LEU A 24 -5.57 10.95 -15.20
N LEU A 25 -6.38 10.26 -15.99
CA LEU A 25 -7.63 10.82 -16.53
C LEU A 25 -8.72 10.96 -15.47
N ALA A 26 -8.78 10.02 -14.52
CA ALA A 26 -9.80 9.97 -13.48
C ALA A 26 -9.17 9.66 -12.11
N PRO A 27 -8.37 10.58 -11.55
CA PRO A 27 -7.64 10.36 -10.29
C PRO A 27 -8.57 10.06 -9.11
N GLU A 28 -9.78 10.64 -9.12
CA GLU A 28 -10.79 10.46 -8.07
C GLU A 28 -11.61 9.16 -8.23
N SER A 29 -11.39 8.38 -9.30
CA SER A 29 -12.20 7.17 -9.56
C SER A 29 -11.97 6.06 -8.55
N GLY A 30 -10.78 5.99 -7.94
CA GLY A 30 -10.41 4.92 -7.01
C GLY A 30 -10.36 3.52 -7.65
N VAL A 31 -10.51 3.39 -8.97
CA VAL A 31 -10.74 2.11 -9.66
C VAL A 31 -9.54 1.15 -9.59
N TYR A 32 -8.35 1.67 -9.34
CA TYR A 32 -7.13 0.88 -9.13
C TYR A 32 -6.62 0.94 -7.69
N ILE A 33 -7.44 1.41 -6.76
CA ILE A 33 -7.13 1.42 -5.34
C ILE A 33 -7.72 0.16 -4.74
N GLU A 34 -6.85 -0.78 -4.42
CA GLU A 34 -7.20 -2.06 -3.83
C GLU A 34 -7.06 -2.00 -2.31
N GLN A 35 -8.01 -2.62 -1.61
CA GLN A 35 -8.04 -2.65 -0.15
C GLN A 35 -8.30 -4.05 0.37
N LEU A 36 -7.44 -4.50 1.29
CA LEU A 36 -7.68 -5.67 2.12
C LEU A 36 -7.91 -5.20 3.55
N SER A 37 -8.98 -5.67 4.17
CA SER A 37 -9.27 -5.44 5.59
C SER A 37 -9.55 -6.77 6.27
N CYS A 38 -8.85 -7.06 7.37
CA CYS A 38 -9.08 -8.27 8.15
C CYS A 38 -8.88 -8.03 9.64
N ARG A 39 -9.49 -8.90 10.45
CA ARG A 39 -9.28 -8.90 11.90
C ARG A 39 -8.20 -9.91 12.27
N LEU A 40 -7.14 -9.42 12.90
CA LEU A 40 -6.09 -10.24 13.50
C LEU A 40 -6.45 -10.47 14.97
N ARG A 41 -6.43 -11.73 15.41
CA ARG A 41 -6.72 -12.13 16.79
C ARG A 41 -5.47 -12.76 17.41
N GLY A 42 -5.26 -12.50 18.69
CA GLY A 42 -4.09 -12.92 19.46
C GLY A 42 -3.16 -11.77 19.82
N ASP A 43 -2.08 -12.12 20.50
CA ASP A 43 -1.04 -11.19 20.93
C ASP A 43 -0.10 -10.88 19.75
N LEU A 44 -0.40 -9.81 19.01
CA LEU A 44 0.39 -9.34 17.88
C LEU A 44 1.60 -8.54 18.37
N ASP A 45 2.81 -9.01 18.10
CA ASP A 45 4.01 -8.16 18.19
C ASP A 45 3.98 -7.13 17.04
N VAL A 46 3.41 -5.96 17.34
CA VAL A 46 3.28 -4.84 16.39
C VAL A 46 4.63 -4.41 15.83
N SER A 47 5.70 -4.49 16.63
CA SER A 47 7.03 -4.09 16.17
C SER A 47 7.60 -5.11 15.19
N ALA A 48 7.41 -6.41 15.43
CA ALA A 48 7.78 -7.45 14.47
C ALA A 48 6.97 -7.34 13.18
N PHE A 49 5.66 -7.11 13.28
CA PHE A 49 4.77 -6.91 12.14
C PHE A 49 5.24 -5.75 11.24
N CYS A 50 5.56 -4.59 11.83
CA CYS A 50 6.07 -3.44 11.07
C CYS A 50 7.40 -3.75 10.38
N ARG A 51 8.32 -4.44 11.07
CA ARG A 51 9.61 -4.84 10.49
C ARG A 51 9.45 -5.85 9.36
N ALA A 52 8.52 -6.81 9.47
CA ALA A 52 8.27 -7.80 8.43
C ALA A 52 7.81 -7.13 7.13
N TRP A 53 6.87 -6.19 7.23
CA TRP A 53 6.42 -5.40 6.09
C TRP A 53 7.52 -4.53 5.47
N GLN A 54 8.31 -3.83 6.28
CA GLN A 54 9.42 -3.03 5.76
C GLN A 54 10.45 -3.91 5.04
N ARG A 55 10.77 -5.09 5.58
CA ARG A 55 11.66 -6.07 4.92
C ARG A 55 11.12 -6.54 3.58
N ALA A 56 9.83 -6.81 3.48
CA ALA A 56 9.21 -7.21 2.23
C ALA A 56 9.30 -6.09 1.16
N ILE A 57 9.11 -4.83 1.56
CA ILE A 57 9.28 -3.67 0.67
C ILE A 57 10.73 -3.51 0.23
N ASP A 58 11.67 -3.60 1.16
CA ASP A 58 13.10 -3.50 0.84
C ASP A 58 13.52 -4.61 -0.14
N ARG A 59 12.96 -5.82 0.03
CA ARG A 59 13.25 -6.99 -0.81
C ARG A 59 12.67 -6.90 -2.21
N HIS A 60 11.46 -6.38 -2.39
CA HIS A 60 10.73 -6.41 -3.66
C HIS A 60 10.78 -5.06 -4.39
N PRO A 61 11.55 -4.92 -5.50
CA PRO A 61 11.70 -3.66 -6.21
C PRO A 61 10.40 -2.96 -6.59
N ILE A 62 9.38 -3.72 -6.98
CA ILE A 62 8.08 -3.19 -7.40
C ILE A 62 7.41 -2.37 -6.28
N LEU A 63 7.57 -2.77 -5.01
CA LEU A 63 6.97 -2.06 -3.87
C LEU A 63 7.67 -0.71 -3.58
N ARG A 64 8.86 -0.49 -4.16
CA ARG A 64 9.65 0.75 -4.08
C ARG A 64 9.61 1.55 -5.39
N THR A 65 8.67 1.24 -6.29
CA THR A 65 8.66 1.78 -7.65
C THR A 65 7.73 2.97 -7.80
N ALA A 66 8.23 4.03 -8.42
CA ALA A 66 7.47 5.17 -8.92
C ALA A 66 7.15 4.99 -10.41
N PHE A 67 6.06 5.59 -10.90
CA PHE A 67 5.74 5.67 -12.32
C PHE A 67 5.75 7.14 -12.74
N VAL A 68 6.61 7.50 -13.70
CA VAL A 68 6.89 8.88 -14.09
C VAL A 68 6.87 9.04 -15.61
N GLY A 69 6.79 10.30 -16.06
CA GLY A 69 6.79 10.60 -17.49
C GLY A 69 5.39 10.61 -18.11
N GLU A 70 4.41 11.08 -17.36
CA GLU A 70 3.00 11.26 -17.77
C GLU A 70 2.85 12.02 -19.10
N ALA A 71 3.76 12.97 -19.37
CA ALA A 71 3.81 13.77 -20.59
C ALA A 71 4.86 13.28 -21.61
N LEU A 72 5.55 12.19 -21.31
CA LEU A 72 6.55 11.61 -22.22
C LEU A 72 5.89 10.59 -23.15
N LYS A 73 6.48 10.44 -24.33
CA LYS A 73 6.07 9.41 -25.29
C LYS A 73 6.18 7.99 -24.70
N GLU A 74 7.14 7.81 -23.80
CA GLU A 74 7.42 6.54 -23.14
C GLU A 74 7.55 6.79 -21.62
N PRO A 75 6.48 6.56 -20.84
CA PRO A 75 6.58 6.61 -19.38
C PRO A 75 7.50 5.49 -18.89
N VAL A 76 8.15 5.74 -17.76
CA VAL A 76 9.11 4.80 -17.14
C VAL A 76 8.75 4.55 -15.69
N GLN A 77 9.10 3.35 -15.23
CA GLN A 77 9.04 2.99 -13.84
C GLN A 77 10.43 3.13 -13.24
N VAL A 78 10.53 3.79 -12.08
CA VAL A 78 11.77 4.13 -11.40
C VAL A 78 11.79 3.41 -10.07
N VAL A 79 12.73 2.49 -9.89
CA VAL A 79 12.93 1.75 -8.64
C VAL A 79 13.78 2.58 -7.70
N HIS A 80 13.27 2.86 -6.50
CA HIS A 80 14.00 3.61 -5.48
C HIS A 80 14.76 2.67 -4.54
N ARG A 81 16.05 2.92 -4.26
CA ARG A 81 16.88 2.07 -3.38
C ARG A 81 16.24 1.81 -2.02
N HIS A 82 15.67 2.86 -1.43
CA HIS A 82 14.97 2.76 -0.16
C HIS A 82 13.69 3.61 -0.16
N VAL A 83 12.65 3.06 0.45
CA VAL A 83 11.37 3.71 0.68
C VAL A 83 10.87 3.29 2.06
N GLU A 84 10.51 4.26 2.88
CA GLU A 84 9.89 4.01 4.18
C GLU A 84 8.41 3.71 4.01
N LEU A 85 7.91 2.65 4.65
CA LEU A 85 6.51 2.29 4.64
C LEU A 85 5.69 3.13 5.63
N PRO A 86 4.65 3.84 5.16
CA PRO A 86 3.68 4.46 6.06
C PRO A 86 2.80 3.38 6.72
N ILE A 87 2.94 3.23 8.03
CA ILE A 87 2.06 2.41 8.87
C ILE A 87 1.38 3.31 9.89
N GLU A 88 0.07 3.47 9.75
CA GLU A 88 -0.74 4.20 10.72
C GLU A 88 -1.21 3.25 11.83
N GLN A 89 -0.95 3.61 13.09
CA GLN A 89 -1.34 2.84 14.25
C GLN A 89 -2.33 3.65 15.10
N GLN A 90 -3.48 3.07 15.42
CA GLN A 90 -4.50 3.72 16.24
C GLN A 90 -5.01 2.78 17.33
N ASP A 91 -5.39 3.33 18.49
CA ASP A 91 -6.03 2.57 19.58
C ASP A 91 -7.51 2.92 19.65
N TRP A 92 -8.36 1.95 19.30
CA TRP A 92 -9.81 2.03 19.26
C TRP A 92 -10.49 1.23 20.37
N ARG A 93 -9.74 0.74 21.36
CA ARG A 93 -10.30 -0.02 22.50
C ARG A 93 -11.29 0.80 23.33
N HIS A 94 -11.21 2.13 23.24
CA HIS A 94 -12.11 3.06 23.91
C HIS A 94 -13.45 3.26 23.16
N LEU A 95 -13.54 2.82 21.91
CA LEU A 95 -14.74 2.94 21.08
C LEU A 95 -15.65 1.73 21.28
N SER A 96 -16.96 1.92 21.14
CA SER A 96 -17.91 0.81 21.06
C SER A 96 -17.68 0.01 19.76
N GLU A 97 -18.12 -1.25 19.70
CA GLU A 97 -18.01 -2.04 18.46
C GLU A 97 -18.70 -1.37 17.27
N GLN A 98 -19.83 -0.68 17.51
CA GLN A 98 -20.55 0.06 16.49
C GLN A 98 -19.73 1.25 15.98
N ASP A 99 -19.09 1.99 16.88
CA ASP A 99 -18.23 3.12 16.50
C ASP A 99 -16.97 2.62 15.78
N GLN A 100 -16.36 1.51 16.24
CA GLN A 100 -15.22 0.89 15.54
C GLN A 100 -15.57 0.55 14.09
N GLN A 101 -16.76 0.00 13.85
CA GLN A 101 -17.22 -0.32 12.50
C GLN A 101 -17.42 0.94 11.65
N ALA A 102 -18.07 1.98 12.19
CA ALA A 102 -18.27 3.25 11.49
C ALA A 102 -16.94 3.95 11.16
N HIS A 103 -15.97 3.92 12.09
CA HIS A 103 -14.63 4.45 11.89
C HIS A 103 -13.85 3.66 10.82
N LEU A 104 -13.99 2.33 10.79
CA LEU A 104 -13.38 1.51 9.76
C LEU A 104 -13.93 1.85 8.36
N GLU A 105 -15.25 1.96 8.21
CA GLU A 105 -15.89 2.33 6.94
C GLU A 105 -15.44 3.71 6.46
N ALA A 106 -15.41 4.69 7.38
CA ALA A 106 -14.94 6.03 7.08
C ALA A 106 -13.47 6.04 6.65
N LEU A 107 -12.62 5.24 7.30
CA LEU A 107 -11.22 5.11 6.92
C LEU A 107 -11.06 4.50 5.53
N LEU A 108 -11.73 3.37 5.26
CA LEU A 108 -11.64 2.70 3.95
C LEU A 108 -12.04 3.65 2.82
N ALA A 109 -13.17 4.36 2.99
CA ALA A 109 -13.64 5.36 2.03
C ALA A 109 -12.69 6.58 1.90
N SER A 110 -12.01 6.96 2.98
CA SER A 110 -11.01 8.04 2.94
C SER A 110 -9.76 7.60 2.19
N GLU A 111 -9.25 6.39 2.45
CA GLU A 111 -8.09 5.82 1.77
C GLU A 111 -8.33 5.61 0.27
N GLN A 112 -9.52 5.15 -0.11
CA GLN A 112 -9.91 4.98 -1.51
C GLN A 112 -9.91 6.32 -2.25
N ARG A 113 -10.48 7.37 -1.64
CA ARG A 113 -10.50 8.73 -2.21
C ARG A 113 -9.12 9.39 -2.23
N ARG A 114 -8.30 9.15 -1.21
CA ARG A 114 -6.94 9.71 -1.12
C ARG A 114 -6.06 9.25 -2.28
N GLY A 115 -6.26 8.01 -2.75
CA GLY A 115 -5.55 7.45 -3.88
C GLY A 115 -4.02 7.45 -3.70
N PHE A 116 -3.29 7.51 -4.81
CA PHE A 116 -1.83 7.63 -4.81
C PHE A 116 -1.36 8.56 -5.93
N ALA A 117 -0.36 9.39 -5.63
CA ALA A 117 0.44 10.02 -6.67
C ALA A 117 1.44 8.98 -7.19
N LEU A 118 1.23 8.47 -8.41
CA LEU A 118 2.04 7.38 -8.98
C LEU A 118 3.55 7.69 -9.05
N SER A 119 3.89 8.98 -9.12
CA SER A 119 5.27 9.47 -9.13
C SER A 119 5.94 9.50 -7.74
N LYS A 120 5.24 9.10 -6.67
CA LYS A 120 5.73 9.16 -5.28
C LYS A 120 5.54 7.82 -4.56
N PRO A 121 6.55 6.92 -4.58
CA PRO A 121 6.49 5.69 -3.82
C PRO A 121 6.62 5.97 -2.31
N PRO A 122 6.08 5.07 -1.44
CA PRO A 122 5.46 3.81 -1.81
C PRO A 122 4.01 3.99 -2.25
N LEU A 123 3.56 3.19 -3.22
CA LEU A 123 2.15 3.17 -3.66
C LEU A 123 1.34 2.14 -2.86
N LEU A 124 1.67 2.01 -1.57
CA LEU A 124 0.95 1.22 -0.57
C LEU A 124 1.04 1.88 0.80
N ARG A 125 0.03 1.64 1.64
CA ARG A 125 -0.08 2.12 3.02
C ARG A 125 -0.76 1.09 3.90
N LEU A 126 -0.37 1.03 5.16
CA LEU A 126 -0.95 0.13 6.14
C LEU A 126 -1.65 0.92 7.26
N GLY A 127 -2.76 0.38 7.74
CA GLY A 127 -3.43 0.79 8.96
C GLY A 127 -3.53 -0.39 9.92
N LEU A 128 -3.22 -0.17 11.19
CA LEU A 128 -3.33 -1.17 12.24
C LEU A 128 -4.02 -0.57 13.47
N MET A 129 -5.24 -1.04 13.74
CA MET A 129 -6.13 -0.45 14.74
C MET A 129 -6.35 -1.47 15.83
N ARG A 130 -5.89 -1.18 17.04
CA ARG A 130 -6.12 -2.04 18.19
C ARG A 130 -7.57 -1.87 18.66
N VAL A 131 -8.36 -2.93 18.60
CA VAL A 131 -9.80 -2.91 18.93
C VAL A 131 -10.13 -3.67 20.21
N ALA A 132 -9.24 -4.56 20.66
CA ALA A 132 -9.25 -5.17 21.98
C ALA A 132 -7.80 -5.42 22.45
N ASP A 133 -7.61 -5.98 23.64
CA ASP A 133 -6.27 -6.29 24.14
C ASP A 133 -5.53 -7.31 23.26
N ASP A 134 -6.26 -8.25 22.65
CA ASP A 134 -5.78 -9.32 21.77
C ASP A 134 -6.42 -9.26 20.37
N SER A 135 -6.88 -8.09 19.92
CA SER A 135 -7.52 -7.96 18.61
C SER A 135 -7.15 -6.67 17.92
N TYR A 136 -6.82 -6.81 16.63
CA TYR A 136 -6.49 -5.70 15.74
C TYR A 136 -7.31 -5.79 14.46
N ILE A 137 -7.64 -4.64 13.88
CA ILE A 137 -8.08 -4.54 12.50
C ILE A 137 -6.85 -4.11 11.69
N PHE A 138 -6.52 -4.90 10.67
CA PHE A 138 -5.47 -4.59 9.72
C PHE A 138 -6.10 -4.16 8.40
N VAL A 139 -5.67 -3.01 7.91
CA VAL A 139 -6.04 -2.47 6.59
C VAL A 139 -4.78 -2.32 5.76
N TRP A 140 -4.80 -2.86 4.55
CA TRP A 140 -3.77 -2.67 3.54
C TRP A 140 -4.40 -2.04 2.31
N THR A 141 -3.95 -0.84 1.95
CA THR A 141 -4.34 -0.15 0.72
C THR A 141 -3.16 -0.07 -0.22
N TYR A 142 -3.33 -0.41 -1.49
CA TYR A 142 -2.27 -0.33 -2.50
C TYR A 142 -2.84 0.02 -3.89
N HIS A 143 -1.98 0.51 -4.78
CA HIS A 143 -2.35 0.72 -6.17
C HIS A 143 -2.15 -0.56 -6.99
N HIS A 144 -3.15 -0.99 -7.75
CA HIS A 144 -3.15 -2.24 -8.53
C HIS A 144 -2.02 -2.31 -9.58
N ILE A 145 -1.44 -1.17 -9.96
CA ILE A 145 -0.25 -1.10 -10.83
C ILE A 145 0.98 -1.85 -10.27
N LEU A 146 1.02 -2.08 -8.95
CA LEU A 146 2.12 -2.76 -8.27
C LEU A 146 1.98 -4.30 -8.27
N LEU A 147 0.75 -4.80 -8.10
CA LEU A 147 0.48 -6.18 -7.70
C LEU A 147 -0.78 -6.69 -8.39
N ASP A 148 -0.82 -8.00 -8.59
CA ASP A 148 -1.94 -8.73 -9.17
C ASP A 148 -2.49 -9.79 -8.19
N GLY A 149 -3.57 -10.46 -8.57
CA GLY A 149 -4.20 -11.49 -7.73
C GLY A 149 -3.31 -12.68 -7.37
N TRP A 150 -2.16 -12.86 -8.02
CA TRP A 150 -1.21 -13.93 -7.71
C TRP A 150 -0.12 -13.48 -6.72
N SER A 151 0.40 -12.28 -6.91
CA SER A 151 1.47 -11.70 -6.08
C SER A 151 0.98 -11.24 -4.71
N VAL A 152 -0.29 -10.82 -4.58
CA VAL A 152 -0.92 -10.45 -3.29
C VAL A 152 -0.82 -11.56 -2.23
N PRO A 153 -1.32 -12.79 -2.45
CA PRO A 153 -1.25 -13.84 -1.45
C PRO A 153 0.19 -14.27 -1.15
N MET A 154 1.10 -14.22 -2.13
CA MET A 154 2.52 -14.52 -1.91
C MET A 154 3.19 -13.51 -0.98
N LEU A 155 2.92 -12.21 -1.16
CA LEU A 155 3.44 -11.15 -0.29
C LEU A 155 2.89 -11.28 1.13
N LEU A 156 1.60 -11.57 1.28
CA LEU A 156 1.00 -11.82 2.59
C LEU A 156 1.64 -13.04 3.27
N GLN A 157 1.83 -14.14 2.53
CA GLN A 157 2.50 -15.32 3.06
C GLN A 157 3.92 -15.02 3.54
N GLU A 158 4.69 -14.24 2.79
CA GLU A 158 6.04 -13.82 3.18
C GLU A 158 6.02 -13.01 4.49
N VAL A 159 5.16 -12.00 4.57
CA VAL A 159 5.08 -11.10 5.73
C VAL A 159 4.61 -11.84 6.98
N PHE A 160 3.63 -12.74 6.85
CA PHE A 160 3.08 -13.49 8.00
C PHE A 160 3.88 -14.75 8.38
N ALA A 161 4.86 -15.16 7.57
CA ALA A 161 5.77 -16.25 7.91
C ALA A 161 7.03 -15.81 8.69
N CYS A 162 7.27 -14.49 8.79
CA CYS A 162 8.45 -13.89 9.43
C CYS A 162 8.34 -13.78 10.95
#